data_AF-A0AAW1JIC0-F1
#
_entry.id   AF-A0AAW1JIC0-F1
#
_cell.length_a   1.000
_cell.length_b   1.000
_cell.length_c   1.000
_cell.angle_alpha   90.00
_cell.angle_beta   90.00
_cell.angle_gamma   90.00
#
_symmetry.space_group_name_H-M   'P 1'
#
loop_
_entity.id
_entity.type
_entity.pdbx_description
1 polymer ?
#
loop_
_entity_poly.entity_id
_entity_poly.type
_entity_poly.pdbx_seq_one_letter_code
_entity_poly.pdbx_strand_id
1 'polypeptide(L)'
;MSKPKGILLRVQSPEGTKRIEISASSSTCQLFEQVYSAFELNSYDFGLFRERNQKNEIVSSKSKTLRGLGIKHGDMLYLQSVTPSGEPIVSDRAPSTSGVSAGGSGSRPSSANVPTANKSLMNIQEDEVDQQLAKLDGKIDRQRDPKLCRHNNNSRCFHCSALEPYDEAYLKEHNIKHLSFHSYLRKMTSGVDRGKFLALEDISCRIKNGCKDHPPWPKGICSKCQPNAITLNRQIYRHVDNVTFENTNLVENFLNYWRITGHQRIGFLYGTYEIYSDVPLGIRAKVVAIYEPNQESTKDSVRLLPDNHEDIVNQLASSLGLTRVGWIFTDLLPEDVKKGTVKHTRNVSTHFISAQECIMAGYFQNLYPNPCKYASTGYFGSKFVTVCVTGDKINQVHMEGYQVSNQCMALVRDNCLVPTKDAPELGYVRESSDKQYVPDVYYKVSAF
;
A
#
# COMPACT_ATOMS: atom_id res chain seq x y z
N MET A 1 28.36 39.18 -42.44
CA MET A 1 27.67 38.93 -41.16
C MET A 1 28.65 38.35 -40.17
N SER A 2 28.86 39.02 -39.04
CA SER A 2 29.86 38.62 -38.02
C SER A 2 29.44 37.32 -37.34
N LYS A 3 30.31 36.30 -37.32
CA LYS A 3 30.07 35.05 -36.58
C LYS A 3 29.82 35.38 -35.11
N PRO A 4 28.81 34.79 -34.44
CA PRO A 4 28.57 35.04 -33.02
C PRO A 4 29.82 34.65 -32.23
N LYS A 5 30.37 35.61 -31.46
CA LYS A 5 31.56 35.39 -30.62
C LYS A 5 31.23 34.33 -29.56
N GLY A 6 31.84 33.15 -29.70
CA GLY A 6 31.82 32.10 -28.68
C GLY A 6 32.50 32.57 -27.39
N ILE A 7 31.97 32.12 -26.26
CA ILE A 7 32.58 32.25 -24.94
C ILE A 7 33.04 30.88 -24.46
N LEU A 8 34.20 30.84 -23.82
CA LEU A 8 34.76 29.63 -23.25
C LEU A 8 34.49 29.62 -21.74
N LEU A 9 33.78 28.61 -21.26
CA LEU A 9 33.50 28.41 -19.83
C LEU A 9 34.34 27.26 -19.30
N ARG A 10 34.83 27.37 -18.07
CA ARG A 10 35.51 26.28 -17.37
C ARG A 10 34.52 25.68 -16.39
N VAL A 11 34.30 24.38 -16.47
CA VAL A 11 33.38 23.67 -15.56
C VAL A 11 34.20 22.67 -14.77
N GLN A 12 34.17 22.77 -13.44
CA GLN A 12 34.88 21.90 -12.51
C GLN A 12 33.90 20.91 -11.88
N SER A 13 34.15 19.62 -12.06
CA SER A 13 33.50 18.52 -11.35
C SER A 13 34.49 17.84 -10.38
N PRO A 14 34.05 16.91 -9.52
CA PRO A 14 34.94 16.09 -8.70
C PRO A 14 35.98 15.29 -9.50
N GLU A 15 35.71 15.01 -10.78
CA GLU A 15 36.56 14.21 -11.67
C GLU A 15 37.55 15.05 -12.48
N GLY A 16 37.40 16.38 -12.50
CA GLY A 16 38.31 17.28 -13.21
C GLY A 16 37.64 18.55 -13.74
N THR A 17 38.38 19.36 -14.50
CA THR A 17 37.87 20.61 -15.09
C THR A 17 37.87 20.50 -16.61
N LYS A 18 36.70 20.66 -17.24
CA LYS A 18 36.54 20.68 -18.71
C LYS A 18 36.22 22.10 -19.20
N ARG A 19 36.60 22.40 -20.43
CA ARG A 19 36.34 23.69 -21.09
C ARG A 19 35.22 23.51 -22.11
N ILE A 20 34.19 24.36 -22.03
CA ILE A 20 32.99 24.30 -22.86
C ILE A 20 32.88 25.58 -23.66
N GLU A 21 32.82 25.47 -24.98
CA GLU A 21 32.64 26.62 -25.87
C GLU A 21 31.16 26.76 -26.26
N ILE A 22 30.57 27.91 -25.91
CA ILE A 22 29.14 28.19 -26.10
C ILE A 22 28.93 29.65 -26.53
N SER A 23 27.85 29.97 -27.25
CA SER A 23 27.55 31.36 -27.59
C SER A 23 27.05 32.13 -26.37
N ALA A 24 27.47 33.39 -26.20
CA ALA A 24 26.96 34.25 -25.11
C ALA A 24 25.44 34.51 -25.20
N SER A 25 24.83 34.32 -26.38
CA SER A 25 23.38 34.44 -26.60
C SER A 25 22.62 33.13 -26.36
N SER A 26 23.31 32.01 -26.13
CA SER A 26 22.68 30.72 -25.86
C SER A 26 21.90 30.73 -24.55
N SER A 27 20.86 29.91 -24.49
CA SER A 27 20.06 29.75 -23.28
C SER A 27 20.80 28.92 -22.24
N THR A 28 20.44 29.10 -20.97
CA THR A 28 20.98 28.25 -19.89
C THR A 28 20.66 26.77 -20.07
N CYS A 29 19.53 26.43 -20.69
CA CYS A 29 19.21 25.04 -21.07
C CYS A 29 20.29 24.41 -21.98
N GLN A 30 20.75 25.16 -22.99
CA GLN A 30 21.81 24.69 -23.89
C GLN A 30 23.16 24.51 -23.19
N LEU A 31 23.44 25.31 -22.15
CA LEU A 31 24.63 25.12 -21.32
C LEU A 31 24.57 23.78 -20.57
N PHE A 32 23.43 23.42 -20.00
CA PHE A 32 23.24 22.14 -19.31
C PHE A 32 23.40 20.95 -20.27
N GLU A 33 22.86 21.03 -21.49
CA GLU A 33 23.02 19.99 -22.54
C GLU A 33 24.50 19.81 -22.94
N GLN A 34 25.24 20.91 -23.11
CA GLN A 34 26.67 20.85 -23.41
C GLN A 34 27.51 20.30 -22.25
N VAL A 35 27.17 20.65 -21.01
CA VAL A 35 27.82 20.09 -19.81
C VAL A 35 27.56 18.60 -19.70
N TYR A 36 26.31 18.17 -19.87
CA TYR A 36 25.92 16.76 -19.86
C TYR A 36 26.73 15.96 -20.88
N SER A 37 26.83 16.48 -22.11
CA SER A 37 27.59 15.83 -23.19
C SER A 37 29.10 15.85 -22.93
N ALA A 38 29.64 16.97 -22.42
CA ALA A 38 31.08 17.11 -22.19
C ALA A 38 31.58 16.22 -21.05
N PHE A 39 30.75 15.96 -20.03
CA PHE A 39 31.10 15.12 -18.88
C PHE A 39 30.58 13.69 -18.98
N GLU A 40 29.91 13.32 -20.08
CA GLU A 40 29.35 11.97 -20.29
C GLU A 40 28.49 11.50 -19.10
N LEU A 41 27.65 12.40 -18.60
CA LEU A 41 26.84 12.14 -17.40
C LEU A 41 25.71 11.15 -17.72
N ASN A 42 25.36 10.31 -16.74
CA ASN A 42 24.30 9.30 -16.88
C ASN A 42 22.88 9.87 -16.69
N SER A 43 22.74 11.05 -16.09
CA SER A 43 21.47 11.75 -15.88
C SER A 43 21.66 13.27 -15.82
N TYR A 44 20.56 14.02 -15.84
CA TYR A 44 20.54 15.48 -15.65
C TYR A 44 20.44 15.88 -14.16
N ASP A 45 20.71 14.95 -13.24
CA ASP A 45 20.66 15.18 -11.79
C ASP A 45 21.95 15.85 -11.30
N PHE A 46 22.28 17.00 -11.90
CA PHE A 46 23.42 17.83 -11.53
C PHE A 46 23.03 19.31 -11.49
N GLY A 47 23.59 20.04 -10.54
CA GLY A 47 23.51 21.50 -10.44
C GLY A 47 24.77 22.17 -10.96
N LEU A 48 24.62 23.37 -11.51
CA LEU A 48 25.73 24.25 -11.88
C LEU A 48 25.73 25.47 -10.97
N PHE A 49 26.86 25.75 -10.34
CA PHE A 49 27.04 26.84 -9.38
C PHE A 49 28.15 27.78 -9.83
N ARG A 50 28.06 29.06 -9.46
CA ARG A 50 29.13 30.05 -9.75
C ARG A 50 30.26 30.02 -8.76
N GLU A 51 29.98 29.56 -7.56
CA GLU A 51 30.94 29.52 -6.47
C GLU A 51 31.18 28.08 -6.03
N ARG A 52 32.41 27.81 -5.57
CA ARG A 52 32.82 26.47 -5.10
C ARG A 52 32.01 26.02 -3.87
N ASN A 53 31.50 26.97 -3.09
CA ASN A 53 30.68 26.74 -1.90
C ASN A 53 29.20 26.40 -2.22
N GLN A 54 28.88 26.11 -3.48
CA GLN A 54 27.53 25.77 -3.96
C GLN A 54 26.50 26.89 -3.78
N LYS A 55 26.95 28.14 -3.65
CA LYS A 55 26.08 29.32 -3.71
C LYS A 55 25.89 29.80 -5.14
N ASN A 56 24.81 30.54 -5.36
CA ASN A 56 24.46 31.14 -6.65
C ASN A 56 24.30 30.09 -7.78
N GLU A 57 23.29 29.23 -7.60
CA GLU A 57 22.89 28.21 -8.56
C GLU A 57 22.41 28.83 -9.89
N ILE A 58 22.85 28.24 -10.99
CA ILE A 58 22.39 28.55 -12.35
C ILE A 58 21.22 27.64 -12.67
N VAL A 59 20.01 28.20 -12.66
CA VAL A 59 18.80 27.45 -13.02
C VAL A 59 18.71 27.24 -14.52
N SER A 60 18.49 25.99 -14.95
CA SER A 60 18.23 25.66 -16.36
C SER A 60 16.92 26.27 -16.86
N SER A 61 17.00 27.09 -17.90
CA SER A 61 15.87 27.80 -18.50
C SER A 61 16.08 28.03 -20.00
N LYS A 62 14.98 27.91 -20.77
CA LYS A 62 14.96 28.22 -22.20
C LYS A 62 14.90 29.72 -22.51
N SER A 63 14.43 30.55 -21.56
CA SER A 63 14.25 32.00 -21.75
C SER A 63 15.41 32.84 -21.23
N LYS A 64 16.17 32.35 -20.23
CA LYS A 64 17.35 33.05 -19.70
C LYS A 64 18.60 32.72 -20.54
N THR A 65 19.30 33.76 -20.99
CA THR A 65 20.56 33.63 -21.73
C THR A 65 21.79 33.78 -20.82
N LEU A 66 22.93 33.26 -21.25
CA LEU A 66 24.19 33.37 -20.49
C LEU A 66 24.60 34.83 -20.28
N ARG A 67 24.42 35.68 -21.30
CA ARG A 67 24.60 37.14 -21.20
C ARG A 67 23.65 37.76 -20.18
N GLY A 68 22.37 37.35 -20.17
CA GLY A 68 21.37 37.87 -19.23
C GLY A 68 21.66 37.52 -17.76
N LEU A 69 22.40 36.43 -17.53
CA LEU A 69 22.91 36.08 -16.21
C LEU A 69 24.28 36.72 -15.91
N GLY A 70 24.90 37.41 -16.85
CA GLY A 70 26.21 38.04 -16.67
C GLY A 70 27.40 37.08 -16.66
N ILE A 71 27.26 35.88 -17.25
CA ILE A 71 28.36 34.92 -17.40
C ILE A 71 29.28 35.40 -18.53
N LYS A 72 30.58 35.50 -18.24
CA LYS A 72 31.61 36.04 -19.13
C LYS A 72 32.55 34.96 -19.64
N HIS A 73 33.29 35.30 -20.69
CA HIS A 73 34.35 34.44 -21.22
C HIS A 73 35.42 34.20 -20.13
N GLY A 74 35.72 32.93 -19.86
CA GLY A 74 36.72 32.48 -18.89
C GLY A 74 36.16 32.15 -17.50
N ASP A 75 34.87 32.35 -17.25
CA ASP A 75 34.25 32.08 -15.94
C ASP A 75 34.35 30.60 -15.56
N MET A 76 34.50 30.34 -14.25
CA MET A 76 34.52 29.00 -13.67
C MET A 76 33.15 28.67 -13.07
N LEU A 77 32.58 27.54 -13.47
CA LEU A 77 31.37 26.96 -12.93
C LEU A 77 31.70 25.65 -12.20
N TYR A 78 30.92 25.31 -11.20
CA TYR A 78 31.11 24.12 -10.38
C TYR A 78 29.92 23.18 -10.59
N LEU A 79 30.22 21.93 -10.94
CA LEU A 79 29.25 20.88 -11.22
C LEU A 79 29.16 19.95 -10.01
N GLN A 80 27.94 19.75 -9.50
CA GLN A 80 27.68 18.86 -8.38
C GLN A 80 26.50 17.94 -8.71
N SER A 81 26.63 16.64 -8.44
CA SER A 81 25.49 15.71 -8.53
C SER A 81 24.51 15.96 -7.39
N VAL A 82 23.22 16.01 -7.71
CA VAL A 82 22.14 16.22 -6.75
C VAL A 82 21.41 14.89 -6.59
N THR A 83 21.48 14.27 -5.41
CA THR A 83 20.62 13.13 -5.06
C THR A 83 19.22 13.62 -4.67
N PRO A 84 18.19 12.77 -4.71
CA PRO A 84 16.80 13.13 -4.38
C PRO A 84 16.56 13.61 -2.93
N SER A 85 17.61 13.74 -2.11
CA SER A 85 17.54 14.05 -0.68
C SER A 85 18.37 15.26 -0.23
N GLY A 86 18.84 16.11 -1.15
CA GLY A 86 19.26 17.48 -0.80
C GLY A 86 20.44 17.66 0.18
N GLU A 87 21.26 16.64 0.46
CA GLU A 87 22.46 16.77 1.31
C GLU A 87 23.77 16.48 0.55
N PRO A 88 24.84 17.27 0.77
CA PRO A 88 26.13 17.09 0.10
C PRO A 88 26.97 15.98 0.76
N ILE A 89 27.44 15.02 -0.05
CA ILE A 89 28.37 13.95 0.40
C ILE A 89 29.82 14.45 0.30
N VAL A 90 30.52 14.47 1.43
CA VAL A 90 31.99 14.53 1.51
C VAL A 90 32.51 13.10 1.37
N SER A 91 33.36 12.85 0.36
CA SER A 91 33.98 11.53 0.16
C SER A 91 35.46 11.61 0.52
N ASP A 92 35.80 11.20 1.74
CA ASP A 92 37.15 10.81 2.10
C ASP A 92 37.33 9.32 1.76
N ARG A 93 38.17 9.03 0.76
CA ARG A 93 38.58 7.67 0.39
C ARG A 93 39.96 7.37 0.98
N ALA A 94 40.02 6.45 1.93
CA ALA A 94 41.23 5.69 2.24
C ALA A 94 41.22 4.37 1.44
N PRO A 95 42.36 3.92 0.86
CA PRO A 95 42.41 2.71 0.05
C PRO A 95 42.77 1.48 0.89
N SER A 96 41.94 0.44 0.82
CA SER A 96 42.28 -0.90 1.33
C SER A 96 42.77 -1.79 0.19
N THR A 97 43.98 -2.28 0.35
CA THR A 97 44.70 -3.23 -0.50
C THR A 97 44.18 -4.66 -0.30
N SER A 98 43.88 -5.37 -1.39
CA SER A 98 43.77 -6.83 -1.39
C SER A 98 44.46 -7.39 -2.64
N GLY A 99 45.50 -8.18 -2.42
CA GLY A 99 46.25 -8.87 -3.47
C GLY A 99 45.66 -10.24 -3.85
N VAL A 100 46.00 -10.63 -5.08
CA VAL A 100 46.26 -11.99 -5.62
C VAL A 100 45.25 -13.12 -5.29
N SER A 101 44.69 -13.84 -6.26
CA SER A 101 45.45 -14.67 -7.22
C SER A 101 44.61 -15.10 -8.43
N ALA A 102 45.32 -15.30 -9.55
CA ALA A 102 44.84 -15.82 -10.81
C ALA A 102 44.80 -17.37 -10.85
N GLY A 103 43.92 -17.91 -11.69
CA GLY A 103 43.91 -19.31 -12.10
C GLY A 103 42.83 -19.54 -13.15
N GLY A 104 43.21 -19.47 -14.43
CA GLY A 104 42.30 -19.64 -15.56
C GLY A 104 42.31 -21.05 -16.14
N SER A 105 41.21 -21.40 -16.80
CA SER A 105 41.18 -22.37 -17.90
C SER A 105 39.86 -22.21 -18.64
N GLY A 106 39.96 -21.96 -19.96
CA GLY A 106 38.83 -21.62 -20.81
C GLY A 106 38.18 -22.80 -21.52
N SER A 107 36.98 -22.54 -22.04
CA SER A 107 36.41 -23.22 -23.21
C SER A 107 35.43 -22.26 -23.92
N ARG A 108 35.47 -22.30 -25.25
CA ARG A 108 34.78 -21.42 -26.22
C ARG A 108 33.43 -22.03 -26.67
N PRO A 109 32.60 -21.32 -27.45
CA PRO A 109 31.18 -21.14 -27.18
C PRO A 109 30.26 -22.03 -28.03
N SER A 110 29.06 -22.30 -27.52
CA SER A 110 27.96 -22.88 -28.30
C SER A 110 26.66 -22.11 -28.05
N SER A 111 26.29 -21.36 -29.08
CA SER A 111 24.94 -21.07 -29.58
C SER A 111 23.73 -21.09 -28.62
N ALA A 112 23.09 -19.92 -28.57
CA ALA A 112 21.65 -19.69 -28.43
C ALA A 112 20.98 -20.24 -27.17
N ASN A 113 20.96 -19.39 -26.13
CA ASN A 113 19.77 -19.19 -25.34
C ASN A 113 19.72 -17.74 -24.91
N VAL A 114 18.66 -17.05 -25.32
CA VAL A 114 18.27 -15.72 -24.87
C VAL A 114 18.16 -15.75 -23.33
N PRO A 115 19.00 -15.02 -22.58
CA PRO A 115 18.73 -14.82 -21.17
C PRO A 115 17.90 -13.54 -21.01
N THR A 116 17.05 -13.55 -19.97
CA THR A 116 16.49 -12.37 -19.28
C THR A 116 15.40 -11.57 -20.03
N ALA A 117 14.25 -11.29 -19.45
CA ALA A 117 14.01 -10.91 -18.06
C ALA A 117 12.62 -11.36 -17.57
N ASN A 118 12.55 -12.00 -16.40
CA ASN A 118 11.47 -11.91 -15.40
C ASN A 118 11.67 -12.95 -14.28
N LYS A 119 12.82 -12.91 -13.62
CA LYS A 119 13.06 -13.59 -12.34
C LYS A 119 13.77 -12.64 -11.36
N SER A 120 13.17 -11.48 -11.15
CA SER A 120 13.50 -10.61 -10.02
C SER A 120 12.26 -9.96 -9.44
N LEU A 121 11.13 -10.67 -9.42
CA LEU A 121 10.15 -10.40 -8.37
C LEU A 121 10.78 -10.95 -7.09
N MET A 122 10.93 -10.04 -6.14
CA MET A 122 11.69 -10.15 -4.91
C MET A 122 11.36 -11.43 -4.13
N ASN A 123 12.32 -11.89 -3.31
CA ASN A 123 12.20 -13.02 -2.40
C ASN A 123 11.21 -12.69 -1.25
N ILE A 124 9.96 -12.33 -1.59
CA ILE A 124 8.92 -11.92 -0.64
C ILE A 124 8.34 -13.19 -0.03
N GLN A 125 8.51 -13.31 1.28
CA GLN A 125 7.98 -14.41 2.05
C GLN A 125 6.51 -14.14 2.38
N GLU A 126 5.61 -14.92 1.76
CA GLU A 126 4.18 -14.93 2.11
C GLU A 126 4.01 -15.49 3.54
N ASP A 127 2.96 -15.09 4.24
CA ASP A 127 2.70 -15.59 5.60
C ASP A 127 2.45 -17.11 5.59
N GLU A 128 2.71 -17.78 6.71
CA GLU A 128 2.61 -19.24 6.80
C GLU A 128 1.23 -19.77 6.38
N VAL A 129 0.15 -19.08 6.78
CA VAL A 129 -1.22 -19.42 6.40
C VAL A 129 -1.42 -19.37 4.88
N ASP A 130 -0.82 -18.38 4.20
CA ASP A 130 -0.94 -18.21 2.76
C ASP A 130 -0.16 -19.31 2.01
N GLN A 131 1.00 -19.70 2.54
CA GLN A 131 1.78 -20.82 2.01
C GLN A 131 1.05 -22.17 2.17
N GLN A 132 0.33 -22.35 3.27
CA GLN A 132 -0.49 -23.55 3.50
C GLN A 132 -1.69 -23.56 2.54
N LEU A 133 -2.46 -22.47 2.47
CA LEU A 133 -3.62 -22.34 1.59
C LEU A 133 -3.26 -22.45 0.11
N ALA A 134 -2.08 -21.97 -0.30
CA ALA A 134 -1.60 -22.10 -1.66
C ALA A 134 -1.44 -23.56 -2.13
N LYS A 135 -1.24 -24.51 -1.21
CA LYS A 135 -1.11 -25.95 -1.49
C LYS A 135 -2.46 -26.67 -1.56
N LEU A 136 -3.53 -26.08 -1.04
CA LEU A 136 -4.87 -26.65 -1.06
C LEU A 136 -5.61 -26.28 -2.35
N ASP A 137 -6.37 -27.22 -2.93
CA ASP A 137 -7.21 -26.93 -4.09
C ASP A 137 -8.48 -26.14 -3.70
N GLY A 138 -8.97 -26.34 -2.49
CA GLY A 138 -10.17 -25.70 -1.96
C GLY A 138 -11.47 -26.29 -2.50
N LYS A 139 -11.41 -27.45 -3.15
CA LYS A 139 -12.59 -28.06 -3.76
C LYS A 139 -13.55 -28.55 -2.68
N ILE A 140 -14.83 -28.37 -2.94
CA ILE A 140 -15.90 -28.68 -1.99
C ILE A 140 -16.51 -30.00 -2.40
N ASP A 141 -16.27 -31.04 -1.60
CA ASP A 141 -16.82 -32.36 -1.86
C ASP A 141 -18.34 -32.38 -1.69
N ARG A 142 -19.03 -32.92 -2.69
CA ARG A 142 -20.47 -33.16 -2.66
C ARG A 142 -20.77 -34.61 -2.37
N GLN A 143 -21.81 -34.84 -1.57
CA GLN A 143 -22.36 -36.18 -1.42
C GLN A 143 -23.09 -36.62 -2.70
N ARG A 144 -23.20 -37.93 -2.89
CA ARG A 144 -23.93 -38.51 -4.03
C ARG A 144 -25.42 -38.19 -3.90
N ASP A 145 -26.00 -37.59 -4.93
CA ASP A 145 -27.45 -37.39 -5.01
C ASP A 145 -28.16 -38.72 -5.33
N PRO A 146 -28.98 -39.28 -4.43
CA PRO A 146 -29.62 -40.58 -4.65
C PRO A 146 -30.57 -40.61 -5.86
N LYS A 147 -31.12 -39.47 -6.27
CA LYS A 147 -32.11 -39.35 -7.35
C LYS A 147 -31.47 -39.04 -8.70
N LEU A 148 -30.41 -38.24 -8.71
CA LEU A 148 -29.78 -37.74 -9.94
C LEU A 148 -28.49 -38.50 -10.32
N CYS A 149 -27.79 -39.11 -9.36
CA CYS A 149 -26.55 -39.83 -9.64
C CYS A 149 -26.78 -41.27 -10.14
N ARG A 150 -26.75 -41.44 -11.46
CA ARG A 150 -26.81 -42.74 -12.15
C ARG A 150 -25.43 -43.31 -12.47
N HIS A 151 -24.63 -43.56 -11.45
CA HIS A 151 -23.30 -44.16 -11.59
C HIS A 151 -22.91 -44.97 -10.35
N ASN A 152 -21.88 -45.80 -10.47
CA ASN A 152 -21.35 -46.63 -9.38
C ASN A 152 -20.61 -45.78 -8.33
N ASN A 153 -20.31 -46.36 -7.17
CA ASN A 153 -19.72 -45.66 -6.02
C ASN A 153 -18.36 -44.99 -6.30
N ASN A 154 -17.55 -45.52 -7.23
CA ASN A 154 -16.22 -44.99 -7.56
C ASN A 154 -16.23 -43.99 -8.73
N SER A 155 -17.40 -43.66 -9.26
CA SER A 155 -17.53 -42.68 -10.34
C SER A 155 -18.12 -41.39 -9.79
N ARG A 156 -17.85 -40.26 -10.46
CA ARG A 156 -18.49 -38.98 -10.18
C ARG A 156 -19.21 -38.48 -11.43
N CYS A 157 -20.38 -37.86 -11.26
CA CYS A 157 -21.09 -37.15 -12.32
C CYS A 157 -21.23 -35.66 -11.98
N PHE A 158 -21.89 -34.90 -12.85
CA PHE A 158 -22.15 -33.47 -12.65
C PHE A 158 -22.86 -33.14 -11.33
N HIS A 159 -23.62 -34.07 -10.75
CA HIS A 159 -24.36 -33.84 -9.49
C HIS A 159 -23.56 -34.14 -8.22
N CYS A 160 -22.40 -34.81 -8.31
CA CYS A 160 -21.58 -35.19 -7.15
C CYS A 160 -20.07 -34.94 -7.35
N SER A 161 -19.66 -34.38 -8.49
CA SER A 161 -18.30 -33.85 -8.66
C SER A 161 -18.04 -32.74 -7.64
N ALA A 162 -16.81 -32.59 -7.17
CA ALA A 162 -16.51 -31.50 -6.25
C ALA A 162 -16.80 -30.13 -6.91
N LEU A 163 -17.31 -29.19 -6.13
CA LEU A 163 -17.51 -27.80 -6.56
C LEU A 163 -16.21 -27.02 -6.42
N GLU A 164 -16.10 -25.96 -7.21
CA GLU A 164 -15.01 -25.00 -7.06
C GLU A 164 -15.21 -24.15 -5.80
N PRO A 165 -14.15 -23.68 -5.14
CA PRO A 165 -14.24 -22.87 -3.91
C PRO A 165 -15.00 -21.55 -4.08
N TYR A 166 -15.20 -21.11 -5.33
CA TYR A 166 -15.89 -19.88 -5.72
C TYR A 166 -17.28 -20.12 -6.32
N ASP A 167 -17.87 -21.31 -6.12
CA ASP A 167 -19.22 -21.62 -6.58
C ASP A 167 -20.28 -20.73 -5.91
N GLU A 168 -21.02 -19.97 -6.72
CA GLU A 168 -21.94 -18.95 -6.22
C GLU A 168 -23.18 -19.54 -5.54
N ALA A 169 -23.62 -20.74 -5.97
CA ALA A 169 -24.78 -21.41 -5.38
C ALA A 169 -24.46 -21.92 -3.98
N TYR A 170 -23.30 -22.57 -3.81
CA TYR A 170 -22.81 -23.02 -2.51
C TYR A 170 -22.66 -21.86 -1.52
N LEU A 171 -22.00 -20.77 -1.94
CA LEU A 171 -21.77 -19.61 -1.07
C LEU A 171 -23.09 -18.98 -0.62
N LYS A 172 -24.09 -18.90 -1.51
CA LYS A 172 -25.41 -18.37 -1.19
C LYS A 172 -26.16 -19.27 -0.20
N GLU A 173 -26.13 -20.60 -0.40
CA GLU A 173 -26.77 -21.58 0.47
C GLU A 173 -26.19 -21.52 1.90
N HIS A 174 -24.87 -21.33 2.02
CA HIS A 174 -24.17 -21.23 3.31
C HIS A 174 -24.11 -19.81 3.89
N ASN A 175 -24.83 -18.83 3.33
CA ASN A 175 -24.84 -17.43 3.77
C ASN A 175 -23.46 -16.74 3.77
N ILE A 176 -22.56 -17.19 2.89
CA ILE A 176 -21.22 -16.63 2.72
C ILE A 176 -21.29 -15.43 1.77
N LYS A 177 -21.18 -14.21 2.34
CA LYS A 177 -21.40 -12.95 1.60
C LYS A 177 -20.25 -12.53 0.67
N HIS A 178 -19.04 -13.04 0.90
CA HIS A 178 -17.83 -12.69 0.15
C HIS A 178 -16.96 -13.94 0.00
N LEU A 179 -16.23 -14.01 -1.12
CA LEU A 179 -15.17 -15.00 -1.30
C LEU A 179 -14.05 -14.76 -0.28
N SER A 180 -13.41 -15.82 0.21
CA SER A 180 -12.07 -15.68 0.79
C SER A 180 -11.11 -15.19 -0.29
N PHE A 181 -10.05 -14.48 0.10
CA PHE A 181 -9.06 -13.99 -0.85
C PHE A 181 -8.43 -15.13 -1.67
N HIS A 182 -8.15 -16.28 -1.05
CA HIS A 182 -7.61 -17.44 -1.77
C HIS A 182 -8.61 -18.06 -2.75
N SER A 183 -9.89 -18.12 -2.42
CA SER A 183 -10.95 -18.52 -3.38
C SER A 183 -11.05 -17.56 -4.56
N TYR A 184 -10.89 -16.26 -4.30
CA TYR A 184 -10.81 -15.25 -5.36
C TYR A 184 -9.57 -15.45 -6.25
N LEU A 185 -8.40 -15.73 -5.67
CA LEU A 185 -7.20 -16.07 -6.45
C LEU A 185 -7.42 -17.32 -7.30
N ARG A 186 -8.08 -18.36 -6.77
CA ARG A 186 -8.44 -19.57 -7.53
C ARG A 186 -9.36 -19.23 -8.70
N LYS A 187 -10.36 -18.37 -8.50
CA LYS A 187 -11.26 -17.89 -9.57
C LYS A 187 -10.48 -17.15 -10.67
N MET A 188 -9.52 -16.32 -10.29
CA MET A 188 -8.69 -15.56 -11.25
C MET A 188 -7.64 -16.42 -11.96
N THR A 189 -7.29 -17.59 -11.40
CA THR A 189 -6.26 -18.49 -11.95
C THR A 189 -6.81 -19.73 -12.64
N SER A 190 -8.13 -19.96 -12.64
CA SER A 190 -8.76 -21.17 -13.20
C SER A 190 -8.80 -21.26 -14.74
N GLY A 191 -8.40 -20.18 -15.44
CA GLY A 191 -8.35 -20.14 -16.91
C GLY A 191 -7.19 -20.95 -17.53
N VAL A 192 -7.16 -20.99 -18.87
CA VAL A 192 -6.18 -21.74 -19.67
C VAL A 192 -4.73 -21.37 -19.31
N ASP A 193 -4.50 -20.10 -19.01
CA ASP A 193 -3.17 -19.57 -18.67
C ASP A 193 -2.72 -19.90 -17.25
N ARG A 194 -3.57 -20.54 -16.43
CA ARG A 194 -3.27 -20.92 -15.03
C ARG A 194 -2.66 -19.79 -14.20
N GLY A 195 -3.13 -18.56 -14.41
CA GLY A 195 -2.63 -17.38 -13.72
C GLY A 195 -1.29 -16.84 -14.20
N LYS A 196 -0.74 -17.31 -15.33
CA LYS A 196 0.55 -16.84 -15.88
C LYS A 196 0.59 -15.32 -16.12
N PHE A 197 -0.56 -14.72 -16.42
CA PHE A 197 -0.72 -13.28 -16.65
C PHE A 197 -1.48 -12.58 -15.53
N LEU A 198 -1.74 -13.26 -14.40
CA LEU A 198 -2.38 -12.63 -13.26
C LEU A 198 -1.38 -11.68 -12.60
N ALA A 199 -1.62 -10.38 -12.80
CA ALA A 199 -0.95 -9.31 -12.08
C ALA A 199 -2.01 -8.54 -11.29
N LEU A 200 -2.00 -8.71 -9.97
CA LEU A 200 -2.81 -7.89 -9.08
C LEU A 200 -2.13 -6.53 -8.95
N GLU A 201 -2.84 -5.49 -9.36
CA GLU A 201 -2.37 -4.11 -9.25
C GLU A 201 -3.14 -3.40 -8.15
N ASP A 202 -2.40 -2.68 -7.31
CA ASP A 202 -3.00 -1.81 -6.31
C ASP A 202 -3.44 -0.49 -6.95
N ILE A 203 -4.55 0.06 -6.46
CA ILE A 203 -5.11 1.30 -6.99
C ILE A 203 -4.23 2.45 -6.52
N SER A 204 -3.88 3.37 -7.43
CA SER A 204 -3.13 4.59 -7.10
C SER A 204 -3.91 5.82 -7.54
N CYS A 205 -4.13 6.74 -6.61
CA CYS A 205 -4.80 8.02 -6.82
C CYS A 205 -3.79 9.16 -7.09
N ARG A 206 -2.48 8.85 -7.12
CA ARG A 206 -1.41 9.82 -7.36
C ARG A 206 -1.07 9.94 -8.85
N ILE A 207 -0.64 11.14 -9.24
CA ILE A 207 -0.05 11.38 -10.57
C ILE A 207 1.20 10.51 -10.70
N LYS A 208 1.35 9.80 -11.82
CA LYS A 208 2.55 9.02 -12.11
C LYS A 208 3.74 9.96 -12.28
N ASN A 209 4.80 9.72 -11.51
CA ASN A 209 6.03 10.49 -11.58
C ASN A 209 6.78 10.22 -12.89
N GLY A 210 7.56 11.22 -13.36
CA GLY A 210 8.48 11.05 -14.49
C GLY A 210 7.88 11.24 -15.88
N CYS A 211 6.73 11.91 -16.01
CA CYS A 211 6.22 12.29 -17.32
C CYS A 211 7.12 13.37 -17.96
N LYS A 212 7.60 13.11 -19.18
CA LYS A 212 8.50 14.03 -19.92
C LYS A 212 7.75 15.01 -20.83
N ASP A 213 6.44 14.82 -21.00
CA ASP A 213 5.62 15.56 -21.97
C ASP A 213 5.11 16.92 -21.43
N HIS A 214 5.21 17.17 -20.12
CA HIS A 214 4.76 18.40 -19.48
C HIS A 214 5.57 18.72 -18.21
N PRO A 215 5.56 19.99 -17.73
CA PRO A 215 6.10 20.34 -16.42
C PRO A 215 5.36 19.60 -15.28
N PRO A 216 5.99 19.39 -14.11
CA PRO A 216 5.34 18.71 -12.98
C PRO A 216 4.12 19.48 -12.48
N TRP A 217 3.19 18.75 -11.86
CA TRP A 217 2.02 19.32 -11.19
C TRP A 217 2.45 20.44 -10.21
N PRO A 218 1.75 21.58 -10.17
CA PRO A 218 0.47 21.89 -10.81
C PRO A 218 0.56 22.53 -12.21
N LYS A 219 1.76 22.68 -12.76
CA LYS A 219 1.97 23.44 -14.01
C LYS A 219 1.57 22.68 -15.28
N GLY A 220 1.36 21.38 -15.18
CA GLY A 220 0.90 20.54 -16.28
C GLY A 220 0.54 19.14 -15.82
N ILE A 221 -0.41 18.53 -16.54
CA ILE A 221 -0.81 17.13 -16.40
C ILE A 221 -1.24 16.61 -17.77
N CYS A 222 -0.98 15.35 -18.07
CA CYS A 222 -1.46 14.67 -19.27
C CYS A 222 -2.21 13.37 -18.93
N SER A 223 -3.00 12.87 -19.86
CA SER A 223 -3.78 11.63 -19.71
C SER A 223 -2.93 10.38 -19.43
N LYS A 224 -1.63 10.39 -19.74
CA LYS A 224 -0.74 9.24 -19.46
C LYS A 224 -0.30 9.19 -17.99
N CYS A 225 -0.19 10.35 -17.34
CA CYS A 225 0.27 10.45 -15.94
C CYS A 225 -0.86 10.67 -14.95
N GLN A 226 -1.99 11.21 -15.43
CA GLN A 226 -3.19 11.40 -14.63
C GLN A 226 -3.72 10.05 -14.14
N PRO A 227 -4.02 9.91 -12.84
CA PRO A 227 -4.67 8.71 -12.34
C PRO A 227 -6.10 8.64 -12.87
N ASN A 228 -6.58 7.43 -13.15
CA ASN A 228 -7.95 7.24 -13.62
C ASN A 228 -8.96 7.64 -12.53
N ALA A 229 -10.15 8.08 -12.95
CA ALA A 229 -11.26 8.24 -12.04
C ALA A 229 -11.58 6.90 -11.34
N ILE A 230 -11.92 6.97 -10.06
CA ILE A 230 -12.16 5.81 -9.22
C ILE A 230 -13.66 5.55 -9.17
N THR A 231 -14.09 4.35 -9.56
CA THR A 231 -15.48 3.93 -9.34
C THR A 231 -15.53 2.93 -8.20
N LEU A 232 -16.10 3.36 -7.07
CA LEU A 232 -16.33 2.54 -5.88
C LEU A 232 -17.30 1.41 -6.20
N ASN A 233 -16.76 0.21 -6.28
CA ASN A 233 -17.53 -1.03 -6.43
C ASN A 233 -17.47 -1.85 -5.15
N ARG A 234 -18.53 -2.63 -4.88
CA ARG A 234 -18.52 -3.58 -3.77
C ARG A 234 -17.44 -4.63 -4.00
N GLN A 235 -16.49 -4.73 -3.07
CA GLN A 235 -15.45 -5.75 -3.12
C GLN A 235 -16.08 -7.13 -2.89
N ILE A 236 -15.79 -8.08 -3.80
CA ILE A 236 -16.43 -9.41 -3.81
C ILE A 236 -15.69 -10.45 -2.96
N TYR A 237 -14.53 -10.08 -2.41
CA TYR A 237 -13.70 -10.91 -1.55
C TYR A 237 -13.23 -10.14 -0.31
N ARG A 238 -12.74 -10.87 0.68
CA ARG A 238 -12.09 -10.32 1.89
C ARG A 238 -10.83 -11.10 2.23
N HIS A 239 -9.89 -10.45 2.91
CA HIS A 239 -8.60 -11.06 3.27
C HIS A 239 -8.70 -11.95 4.50
N VAL A 240 -9.57 -11.60 5.44
CA VAL A 240 -9.88 -12.40 6.63
C VAL A 240 -11.39 -12.65 6.69
N ASP A 241 -11.76 -13.90 6.94
CA ASP A 241 -13.16 -14.35 6.95
C ASP A 241 -13.79 -14.37 8.34
N ASN A 242 -12.96 -14.50 9.37
CA ASN A 242 -13.42 -14.60 10.74
C ASN A 242 -12.39 -13.99 11.72
N VAL A 243 -12.88 -13.41 12.82
CA VAL A 243 -12.07 -13.02 13.97
C VAL A 243 -12.55 -13.84 15.16
N THR A 244 -11.64 -14.59 15.78
CA THR A 244 -11.93 -15.41 16.97
C THR A 244 -11.03 -14.97 18.11
N PHE A 245 -11.62 -14.72 19.27
CA PHE A 245 -10.86 -14.51 20.51
C PHE A 245 -10.62 -15.86 21.18
N GLU A 246 -9.37 -16.16 21.54
CA GLU A 246 -9.01 -17.43 22.17
C GLU A 246 -9.69 -17.62 23.53
N ASN A 247 -9.86 -16.51 24.28
CA ASN A 247 -10.50 -16.53 25.59
C ASN A 247 -11.45 -15.33 25.73
N THR A 248 -12.66 -15.59 26.24
CA THR A 248 -13.66 -14.56 26.56
C THR A 248 -13.13 -13.54 27.56
N ASN A 249 -12.25 -13.95 28.49
CA ASN A 249 -11.64 -13.08 29.48
C ASN A 249 -10.83 -11.93 28.87
N LEU A 250 -10.29 -12.09 27.65
CA LEU A 250 -9.57 -11.01 26.96
C LEU A 250 -10.49 -9.80 26.73
N VAL A 251 -11.68 -10.08 26.22
CA VAL A 251 -12.70 -9.07 25.92
C VAL A 251 -13.27 -8.51 27.22
N GLU A 252 -13.55 -9.37 28.20
CA GLU A 252 -14.06 -8.92 29.50
C GLU A 252 -13.10 -7.96 30.21
N ASN A 253 -11.79 -8.26 30.19
CA ASN A 253 -10.77 -7.38 30.77
C ASN A 253 -10.70 -6.04 30.04
N PHE A 254 -10.75 -6.05 28.70
CA PHE A 254 -10.79 -4.82 27.90
C PHE A 254 -12.04 -3.97 28.21
N LEU A 255 -13.20 -4.61 28.37
CA LEU A 255 -14.46 -3.92 28.67
C LEU A 255 -14.56 -3.38 30.10
N ASN A 256 -13.78 -3.93 31.03
CA ASN A 256 -13.77 -3.44 32.41
C ASN A 256 -13.39 -1.96 32.52
N TYR A 257 -12.51 -1.46 31.63
CA TYR A 257 -12.17 -0.03 31.58
C TYR A 257 -13.43 0.83 31.35
N TRP A 258 -14.25 0.47 30.37
CA TRP A 258 -15.50 1.18 30.07
C TRP A 258 -16.50 1.04 31.22
N ARG A 259 -16.62 -0.15 31.83
CA ARG A 259 -17.55 -0.38 32.95
C ARG A 259 -17.24 0.51 34.17
N ILE A 260 -15.96 0.76 34.43
CA ILE A 260 -15.51 1.56 35.57
C ILE A 260 -15.58 3.07 35.27
N THR A 261 -15.15 3.47 34.07
CA THR A 261 -14.95 4.89 33.74
C THR A 261 -16.10 5.52 32.94
N GLY A 262 -16.86 4.70 32.20
CA GLY A 262 -17.81 5.14 31.19
C GLY A 262 -17.15 5.77 29.95
N HIS A 263 -15.83 5.68 29.80
CA HIS A 263 -15.10 6.22 28.65
C HIS A 263 -14.80 5.11 27.63
N GLN A 264 -14.76 5.48 26.35
CA GLN A 264 -14.45 4.55 25.26
C GLN A 264 -12.97 4.15 25.26
N ARG A 265 -12.67 3.04 24.61
CA ARG A 265 -11.32 2.46 24.62
C ARG A 265 -10.93 1.88 23.26
N ILE A 266 -9.64 1.95 22.95
CA ILE A 266 -8.99 1.31 21.79
C ILE A 266 -7.94 0.32 22.28
N GLY A 267 -7.80 -0.80 21.58
CA GLY A 267 -6.70 -1.76 21.76
C GLY A 267 -6.20 -2.32 20.43
N PHE A 268 -4.97 -2.79 20.43
CA PHE A 268 -4.37 -3.57 19.34
C PHE A 268 -4.51 -5.05 19.61
N LEU A 269 -4.94 -5.80 18.60
CA LEU A 269 -5.16 -7.23 18.65
C LEU A 269 -3.88 -7.96 18.24
N TYR A 270 -3.35 -8.78 19.14
CA TYR A 270 -2.20 -9.64 18.87
C TYR A 270 -2.63 -11.10 18.77
N GLY A 271 -2.07 -11.82 17.80
CA GLY A 271 -2.53 -13.14 17.45
C GLY A 271 -1.81 -13.75 16.25
N THR A 272 -2.47 -14.74 15.67
CA THR A 272 -2.01 -15.47 14.48
C THR A 272 -3.13 -15.54 13.44
N TYR A 273 -2.75 -15.78 12.18
CA TYR A 273 -3.70 -16.11 11.12
C TYR A 273 -3.70 -17.63 10.91
N GLU A 274 -4.88 -18.22 10.89
CA GLU A 274 -5.06 -19.67 10.76
C GLU A 274 -6.08 -19.99 9.66
N ILE A 275 -6.03 -21.22 9.12
CA ILE A 275 -7.02 -21.69 8.16
C ILE A 275 -8.39 -21.77 8.85
N TYR A 276 -9.41 -21.25 8.19
CA TYR A 276 -10.80 -21.32 8.62
C TYR A 276 -11.61 -22.22 7.68
N SER A 277 -12.16 -23.30 8.22
CA SER A 277 -12.82 -24.36 7.44
C SER A 277 -14.25 -24.05 7.02
N ASP A 278 -14.96 -23.15 7.70
CA ASP A 278 -16.37 -22.89 7.41
C ASP A 278 -16.56 -22.04 6.14
N VAL A 279 -15.47 -21.46 5.63
CA VAL A 279 -15.42 -20.77 4.34
C VAL A 279 -14.36 -21.46 3.48
N PRO A 280 -14.64 -21.81 2.21
CA PRO A 280 -13.64 -22.40 1.32
C PRO A 280 -12.37 -21.56 1.25
N LEU A 281 -11.22 -22.17 1.55
CA LEU A 281 -9.92 -21.50 1.63
C LEU A 281 -9.93 -20.23 2.51
N GLY A 282 -10.71 -20.25 3.59
CA GLY A 282 -10.88 -19.11 4.48
C GLY A 282 -9.70 -18.89 5.44
N ILE A 283 -9.57 -17.66 5.93
CA ILE A 283 -8.60 -17.29 6.97
C ILE A 283 -9.36 -16.77 8.20
N ARG A 284 -8.97 -17.22 9.39
CA ARG A 284 -9.37 -16.60 10.66
C ARG A 284 -8.20 -15.87 11.31
N ALA A 285 -8.45 -14.69 11.87
CA ALA A 285 -7.55 -14.05 12.81
C ALA A 285 -7.86 -14.57 14.23
N LYS A 286 -6.95 -15.35 14.80
CA LYS A 286 -7.04 -15.87 16.17
C LYS A 286 -6.34 -14.89 17.11
N VAL A 287 -7.12 -14.16 17.89
CA VAL A 287 -6.63 -13.16 18.85
C VAL A 287 -6.33 -13.83 20.19
N VAL A 288 -5.12 -13.62 20.70
CA VAL A 288 -4.65 -14.18 21.98
C VAL A 288 -4.37 -13.10 23.04
N ALA A 289 -4.19 -11.84 22.62
CA ALA A 289 -3.96 -10.72 23.51
C ALA A 289 -4.53 -9.42 22.95
N ILE A 290 -4.92 -8.52 23.84
CA ILE A 290 -5.29 -7.13 23.53
C ILE A 290 -4.30 -6.24 24.25
N TYR A 291 -3.56 -5.43 23.49
CA TYR A 291 -2.64 -4.44 24.02
C TYR A 291 -3.29 -3.06 23.95
N GLU A 292 -3.39 -2.36 25.08
CA GLU A 292 -3.98 -1.02 25.14
C GLU A 292 -2.87 0.04 25.08
N PRO A 293 -2.65 0.71 23.94
CA PRO A 293 -1.62 1.74 23.83
C PRO A 293 -2.00 2.99 24.64
N ASN A 294 -1.03 3.90 24.81
CA ASN A 294 -1.27 5.22 25.38
C ASN A 294 -2.38 5.95 24.60
N GLN A 295 -3.42 6.39 25.31
CA GLN A 295 -4.59 7.01 24.70
C GLN A 295 -5.33 7.94 25.66
N GLU A 296 -5.89 9.01 25.12
CA GLU A 296 -6.86 9.89 25.79
C GLU A 296 -8.27 9.40 25.45
N SER A 297 -9.00 8.95 26.47
CA SER A 297 -10.32 8.37 26.35
C SER A 297 -11.38 9.27 26.96
N THR A 298 -12.44 9.56 26.22
CA THR A 298 -13.65 10.27 26.68
C THR A 298 -14.89 9.42 26.42
N LYS A 299 -16.08 9.93 26.75
CA LYS A 299 -17.36 9.24 26.47
C LYS A 299 -17.66 9.11 24.97
N ASP A 300 -17.19 10.06 24.17
CA ASP A 300 -17.58 10.23 22.77
C ASP A 300 -16.39 10.16 21.79
N SER A 301 -15.16 10.12 22.29
CA SER A 301 -13.96 10.12 21.45
C SER A 301 -12.77 9.44 22.14
N VAL A 302 -11.87 8.89 21.32
CA VAL A 302 -10.59 8.35 21.74
C VAL A 302 -9.50 8.91 20.85
N ARG A 303 -8.39 9.35 21.45
CA ARG A 303 -7.20 9.82 20.74
C ARG A 303 -6.01 8.97 21.13
N LEU A 304 -5.40 8.30 20.16
CA LEU A 304 -4.15 7.59 20.35
C LEU A 304 -3.00 8.59 20.55
N LEU A 305 -2.16 8.31 21.53
CA LEU A 305 -0.94 9.05 21.83
C LEU A 305 0.29 8.26 21.38
N PRO A 306 1.45 8.91 21.21
CA PRO A 306 2.71 8.19 21.02
C PRO A 306 2.96 7.18 22.14
N ASP A 307 3.32 5.96 21.76
CA ASP A 307 3.56 4.86 22.67
C ASP A 307 5.06 4.51 22.69
N ASN A 308 5.70 4.82 23.82
CA ASN A 308 7.13 4.58 24.01
C ASN A 308 7.46 3.08 24.18
N HIS A 309 6.46 2.22 24.35
CA HIS A 309 6.63 0.78 24.56
C HIS A 309 6.32 -0.05 23.31
N GLU A 310 5.87 0.58 22.21
CA GLU A 310 5.43 -0.11 21.00
C GLU A 310 6.50 -1.07 20.45
N ASP A 311 7.76 -0.64 20.37
CA ASP A 311 8.86 -1.45 19.86
C ASP A 311 9.12 -2.69 20.73
N ILE A 312 9.06 -2.53 22.06
CA ILE A 312 9.28 -3.62 23.02
C ILE A 312 8.14 -4.64 22.91
N VAL A 313 6.90 -4.16 22.79
CA VAL A 313 5.72 -5.02 22.65
C VAL A 313 5.77 -5.79 21.33
N ASN A 314 6.18 -5.13 20.23
CA ASN A 314 6.34 -5.78 18.93
C ASN A 314 7.44 -6.86 18.96
N GLN A 315 8.57 -6.60 19.64
CA GLN A 315 9.64 -7.59 19.81
C GLN A 315 9.16 -8.79 20.65
N LEU A 316 8.46 -8.54 21.76
CA LEU A 316 7.89 -9.60 22.60
C LEU A 316 6.88 -10.44 21.81
N ALA A 317 5.95 -9.79 21.10
CA ALA A 317 4.99 -10.47 20.25
C ALA A 317 5.70 -11.37 19.22
N SER A 318 6.70 -10.84 18.52
CA SER A 318 7.47 -11.60 17.54
C SER A 318 8.19 -12.81 18.16
N SER A 319 8.77 -12.66 19.36
CA SER A 319 9.42 -13.78 20.08
C SER A 319 8.46 -14.90 20.48
N LEU A 320 7.17 -14.56 20.64
CA LEU A 320 6.08 -15.50 20.92
C LEU A 320 5.40 -16.03 19.64
N GLY A 321 5.88 -15.66 18.45
CA GLY A 321 5.26 -16.00 17.18
C GLY A 321 3.93 -15.28 16.93
N LEU A 322 3.68 -14.17 17.64
CA LEU A 322 2.48 -13.35 17.50
C LEU A 322 2.73 -12.15 16.61
N THR A 323 1.68 -11.72 15.93
CA THR A 323 1.67 -10.54 15.07
C THR A 323 0.49 -9.65 15.44
N ARG A 324 0.55 -8.37 15.08
CA ARG A 324 -0.57 -7.46 15.25
C ARG A 324 -1.59 -7.72 14.13
N VAL A 325 -2.66 -8.45 14.46
CA VAL A 325 -3.64 -8.93 13.48
C VAL A 325 -4.77 -7.92 13.22
N GLY A 326 -4.94 -6.93 14.10
CA GLY A 326 -5.98 -5.93 13.99
C GLY A 326 -6.02 -4.94 15.13
N TRP A 327 -7.14 -4.23 15.24
CA TRP A 327 -7.45 -3.32 16.33
C TRP A 327 -8.92 -3.46 16.74
N ILE A 328 -9.20 -3.10 17.99
CA ILE A 328 -10.54 -3.13 18.59
C ILE A 328 -10.85 -1.77 19.21
N PHE A 329 -12.10 -1.34 19.13
CA PHE A 329 -12.55 -0.14 19.81
C PHE A 329 -13.98 -0.28 20.32
N THR A 330 -14.33 0.48 21.35
CA THR A 330 -15.68 0.50 21.91
C THR A 330 -16.48 1.70 21.42
N ASP A 331 -17.76 1.48 21.16
CA ASP A 331 -18.80 2.49 21.04
C ASP A 331 -20.00 2.03 21.88
N LEU A 332 -19.83 2.15 23.20
CA LEU A 332 -20.81 1.67 24.17
C LEU A 332 -21.45 2.85 24.90
N LEU A 333 -22.77 2.93 24.79
CA LEU A 333 -23.60 3.87 25.55
C LEU A 333 -24.54 3.09 26.47
N PRO A 334 -24.57 3.38 27.78
CA PRO A 334 -25.46 2.70 28.70
C PRO A 334 -26.92 3.04 28.39
N GLU A 335 -27.78 2.02 28.40
CA GLU A 335 -29.24 2.17 28.30
C GLU A 335 -29.88 2.05 29.70
N ASP A 336 -29.64 0.93 30.39
CA ASP A 336 -30.06 0.71 31.77
C ASP A 336 -28.89 0.12 32.57
N VAL A 337 -28.27 0.97 33.40
CA VAL A 337 -27.11 0.61 34.21
C VAL A 337 -27.43 -0.51 35.20
N LYS A 338 -28.67 -0.62 35.69
CA LYS A 338 -29.06 -1.68 36.64
C LYS A 338 -29.17 -3.05 35.97
N LYS A 339 -29.58 -3.06 34.70
CA LYS A 339 -29.69 -4.29 33.89
C LYS A 339 -28.42 -4.63 33.12
N GLY A 340 -27.45 -3.69 33.06
CA GLY A 340 -26.23 -3.84 32.28
C GLY A 340 -26.46 -3.77 30.77
N THR A 341 -27.51 -3.11 30.31
CA THR A 341 -27.85 -3.02 28.89
C THR A 341 -27.24 -1.78 28.23
N VAL A 342 -26.96 -1.88 26.93
CA VAL A 342 -26.35 -0.84 26.10
C VAL A 342 -27.22 -0.47 24.91
N LYS A 343 -27.09 0.76 24.41
CA LYS A 343 -27.88 1.23 23.26
C LYS A 343 -27.41 0.61 21.95
N HIS A 344 -28.36 0.30 21.07
CA HIS A 344 -28.12 -0.13 19.69
C HIS A 344 -27.97 1.08 18.74
N THR A 345 -26.84 1.78 18.82
CA THR A 345 -26.58 3.00 18.03
C THR A 345 -26.23 2.73 16.57
N ARG A 346 -25.61 1.58 16.27
CA ARG A 346 -25.11 1.22 14.95
C ARG A 346 -26.05 0.27 14.23
N ASN A 347 -26.80 0.76 13.25
CA ASN A 347 -27.80 -0.04 12.55
C ASN A 347 -28.10 0.52 11.14
N VAL A 348 -29.04 -0.11 10.44
CA VAL A 348 -29.43 0.24 9.05
C VAL A 348 -29.96 1.67 8.91
N SER A 349 -30.54 2.25 9.97
CA SER A 349 -31.08 3.61 9.96
C SER A 349 -30.04 4.68 10.32
N THR A 350 -28.87 4.28 10.82
CA THR A 350 -27.76 5.17 11.19
C THR A 350 -26.54 4.85 10.33
N HIS A 351 -25.53 4.20 10.89
CA HIS A 351 -24.35 3.71 10.21
C HIS A 351 -23.79 2.50 10.97
N PHE A 352 -22.94 1.72 10.29
CA PHE A 352 -22.23 0.61 10.91
C PHE A 352 -20.82 1.03 11.36
N ILE A 353 -20.10 1.73 10.48
CA ILE A 353 -18.76 2.28 10.72
C ILE A 353 -18.77 3.72 10.22
N SER A 354 -18.24 4.64 11.03
CA SER A 354 -18.16 6.06 10.65
C SER A 354 -17.05 6.31 9.63
N ALA A 355 -17.09 7.43 8.93
CA ALA A 355 -16.06 7.83 7.97
C ALA A 355 -14.69 7.99 8.65
N GLN A 356 -14.65 8.52 9.88
CA GLN A 356 -13.43 8.63 10.68
C GLN A 356 -12.83 7.24 10.97
N GLU A 357 -13.65 6.28 11.38
CA GLU A 357 -13.24 4.90 11.65
C GLU A 357 -12.82 4.16 10.38
N CYS A 358 -13.51 4.38 9.26
CA CYS A 358 -13.10 3.87 7.94
C CYS A 358 -11.71 4.39 7.55
N ILE A 359 -11.46 5.69 7.74
CA ILE A 359 -10.15 6.30 7.43
C ILE A 359 -9.08 5.74 8.35
N MET A 360 -9.37 5.56 9.64
CA MET A 360 -8.43 4.98 10.58
C MET A 360 -8.14 3.50 10.29
N ALA A 361 -9.16 2.71 9.94
CA ALA A 361 -8.99 1.34 9.49
C ALA A 361 -8.15 1.26 8.19
N GLY A 362 -8.40 2.14 7.23
CA GLY A 362 -7.60 2.25 6.01
C GLY A 362 -6.15 2.64 6.30
N TYR A 363 -5.91 3.54 7.27
CA TYR A 363 -4.57 3.89 7.72
C TYR A 363 -3.84 2.68 8.29
N PHE A 364 -4.45 1.94 9.22
CA PHE A 364 -3.84 0.75 9.78
C PHE A 364 -3.63 -0.36 8.73
N GLN A 365 -4.60 -0.63 7.87
CA GLN A 365 -4.43 -1.61 6.79
C GLN A 365 -3.27 -1.26 5.84
N ASN A 366 -3.00 0.03 5.60
CA ASN A 366 -1.85 0.47 4.82
C ASN A 366 -0.50 0.32 5.55
N LEU A 367 -0.49 0.36 6.89
CA LEU A 367 0.70 0.08 7.70
C LEU A 367 1.06 -1.42 7.72
N TYR A 368 0.07 -2.28 7.52
CA TYR A 368 0.23 -3.74 7.55
C TYR A 368 -0.17 -4.37 6.19
N PRO A 369 0.58 -4.10 5.11
CA PRO A 369 0.27 -4.62 3.79
C PRO A 369 0.47 -6.14 3.73
N ASN A 370 -0.40 -6.84 3.00
CA ASN A 370 -0.36 -8.29 2.86
C ASN A 370 0.64 -8.71 1.75
N PRO A 371 1.70 -9.48 2.07
CA PRO A 371 2.60 -10.03 1.05
C PRO A 371 1.85 -10.93 0.07
N CYS A 372 2.05 -10.75 -1.23
CA CYS A 372 1.37 -11.54 -2.24
C CYS A 372 2.22 -11.65 -3.51
N LYS A 373 2.55 -12.88 -3.90
CA LYS A 373 3.39 -13.13 -5.09
C LYS A 373 2.73 -12.78 -6.43
N TYR A 374 1.40 -12.69 -6.47
CA TYR A 374 0.66 -12.30 -7.67
C TYR A 374 0.58 -10.77 -7.83
N ALA A 375 1.03 -10.01 -6.84
CA ALA A 375 1.01 -8.56 -6.88
C ALA A 375 2.24 -8.00 -7.60
N SER A 376 2.03 -6.99 -8.45
CA SER A 376 3.13 -6.34 -9.19
C SER A 376 4.15 -5.65 -8.27
N THR A 377 3.69 -5.14 -7.14
CA THR A 377 4.51 -4.51 -6.08
C THR A 377 4.97 -5.51 -5.02
N GLY A 378 4.52 -6.76 -5.09
CA GLY A 378 4.76 -7.79 -4.08
C GLY A 378 3.82 -7.76 -2.87
N TYR A 379 2.93 -6.77 -2.78
CA TYR A 379 1.93 -6.64 -1.73
C TYR A 379 0.56 -6.33 -2.32
N PHE A 380 -0.50 -6.89 -1.74
CA PHE A 380 -1.87 -6.63 -2.18
C PHE A 380 -2.87 -6.72 -1.04
N GLY A 381 -3.54 -5.59 -0.76
CA GLY A 381 -4.49 -5.45 0.32
C GLY A 381 -3.85 -5.63 1.70
N SER A 382 -4.64 -6.04 2.69
CA SER A 382 -4.19 -6.25 4.07
C SER A 382 -5.06 -7.27 4.80
N LYS A 383 -4.44 -8.10 5.64
CA LYS A 383 -5.14 -8.99 6.59
C LYS A 383 -5.51 -8.30 7.91
N PHE A 384 -5.17 -7.02 8.09
CA PHE A 384 -5.44 -6.29 9.33
C PHE A 384 -6.95 -6.09 9.52
N VAL A 385 -7.49 -6.53 10.66
CA VAL A 385 -8.92 -6.47 10.96
C VAL A 385 -9.28 -5.30 11.88
N THR A 386 -10.52 -4.84 11.78
CA THR A 386 -11.12 -3.84 12.65
C THR A 386 -12.26 -4.48 13.42
N VAL A 387 -12.26 -4.40 14.75
CA VAL A 387 -13.35 -4.90 15.59
C VAL A 387 -14.02 -3.73 16.32
N CYS A 388 -15.32 -3.57 16.13
CA CYS A 388 -16.12 -2.59 16.86
C CYS A 388 -16.93 -3.30 17.95
N VAL A 389 -16.85 -2.84 19.19
CA VAL A 389 -17.70 -3.31 20.29
C VAL A 389 -18.83 -2.32 20.51
N THR A 390 -20.07 -2.75 20.27
CA THR A 390 -21.28 -1.90 20.28
C THR A 390 -22.46 -2.67 20.88
N GLY A 391 -23.59 -2.00 21.12
CA GLY A 391 -24.85 -2.67 21.46
C GLY A 391 -25.49 -3.33 20.23
N ASP A 392 -26.10 -4.49 20.41
CA ASP A 392 -26.88 -5.20 19.38
C ASP A 392 -28.39 -4.87 19.45
N LYS A 393 -29.19 -5.52 18.59
CA LYS A 393 -30.65 -5.36 18.52
C LYS A 393 -31.40 -5.70 19.81
N ILE A 394 -30.80 -6.45 20.73
CA ILE A 394 -31.38 -6.82 22.03
C ILE A 394 -30.73 -6.04 23.19
N ASN A 395 -30.01 -4.95 22.87
CA ASN A 395 -29.33 -4.06 23.81
C ASN A 395 -28.27 -4.78 24.66
N GLN A 396 -27.63 -5.81 24.10
CA GLN A 396 -26.49 -6.51 24.68
C GLN A 396 -25.19 -6.08 24.02
N VAL A 397 -24.09 -6.19 24.76
CA VAL A 397 -22.75 -5.92 24.22
C VAL A 397 -22.40 -6.99 23.18
N HIS A 398 -22.03 -6.55 21.99
CA HIS A 398 -21.71 -7.40 20.85
C HIS A 398 -20.48 -6.86 20.11
N MET A 399 -19.78 -7.73 19.38
CA MET A 399 -18.59 -7.39 18.60
C MET A 399 -18.84 -7.60 17.12
N GLU A 400 -18.50 -6.61 16.31
CA GLU A 400 -18.62 -6.66 14.85
C GLU A 400 -17.26 -6.50 14.18
N GLY A 401 -16.91 -7.44 13.32
CA GLY A 401 -15.65 -7.46 12.57
C GLY A 401 -15.79 -6.84 11.17
N TYR A 402 -14.85 -5.97 10.83
CA TYR A 402 -14.79 -5.22 9.58
C TYR A 402 -13.39 -5.22 8.97
N GLN A 403 -13.34 -5.01 7.65
CA GLN A 403 -12.15 -4.58 6.91
C GLN A 403 -12.59 -3.56 5.87
N VAL A 404 -11.79 -2.51 5.65
CA VAL A 404 -12.05 -1.61 4.53
C VAL A 404 -11.56 -2.23 3.23
N SER A 405 -12.20 -1.84 2.12
CA SER A 405 -11.83 -2.31 0.79
C SER A 405 -10.46 -1.78 0.34
N ASN A 406 -9.83 -2.44 -0.62
CA ASN A 406 -8.57 -1.97 -1.20
C ASN A 406 -8.74 -0.59 -1.87
N GLN A 407 -9.94 -0.27 -2.36
CA GLN A 407 -10.28 1.07 -2.86
C GLN A 407 -10.22 2.13 -1.75
N CYS A 408 -10.73 1.82 -0.55
CA CYS A 408 -10.64 2.70 0.61
C CYS A 408 -9.20 2.83 1.09
N MET A 409 -8.43 1.73 1.13
CA MET A 409 -7.00 1.76 1.45
C MET A 409 -6.24 2.74 0.53
N ALA A 410 -6.44 2.64 -0.78
CA ALA A 410 -5.82 3.53 -1.76
C ALA A 410 -6.20 5.00 -1.56
N LEU A 411 -7.49 5.28 -1.36
CA LEU A 411 -7.99 6.64 -1.12
C LEU A 411 -7.44 7.24 0.18
N VAL A 412 -7.26 6.45 1.22
CA VAL A 412 -6.67 6.90 2.49
C VAL A 412 -5.16 7.13 2.34
N ARG A 413 -4.42 6.16 1.76
CA ARG A 413 -2.97 6.25 1.51
C ARG A 413 -2.60 7.47 0.68
N ASP A 414 -3.44 7.78 -0.30
CA ASP A 414 -3.23 8.88 -1.23
C ASP A 414 -3.94 10.17 -0.78
N ASN A 415 -4.41 10.20 0.47
CA ASN A 415 -4.97 11.38 1.12
C ASN A 415 -6.12 12.02 0.31
N CYS A 416 -7.01 11.20 -0.26
CA CYS A 416 -8.16 11.65 -1.04
C CYS A 416 -9.44 11.81 -0.20
N LEU A 417 -9.54 11.13 0.95
CA LEU A 417 -10.72 11.16 1.83
C LEU A 417 -10.50 11.95 3.11
N VAL A 418 -11.55 12.64 3.55
CA VAL A 418 -11.68 13.24 4.89
C VAL A 418 -13.04 12.90 5.50
N PRO A 419 -13.12 12.78 6.84
CA PRO A 419 -14.39 12.56 7.51
C PRO A 419 -15.24 13.84 7.45
N THR A 420 -16.56 13.69 7.44
CA THR A 420 -17.48 14.84 7.56
C THR A 420 -17.80 15.11 9.03
N LYS A 421 -18.27 16.33 9.32
CA LYS A 421 -18.58 16.76 10.69
C LYS A 421 -19.96 16.32 11.16
N ASP A 422 -20.97 16.45 10.29
CA ASP A 422 -22.38 16.35 10.68
C ASP A 422 -23.05 15.05 10.19
N ALA A 423 -22.35 14.24 9.38
CA ALA A 423 -22.87 13.02 8.75
C ALA A 423 -21.85 11.86 8.87
N PRO A 424 -21.74 11.20 10.03
CA PRO A 424 -20.71 10.17 10.26
C PRO A 424 -20.69 9.04 9.23
N GLU A 425 -21.81 8.78 8.54
CA GLU A 425 -21.94 7.82 7.45
C GLU A 425 -21.32 8.26 6.12
N LEU A 426 -21.00 9.55 5.95
CA LEU A 426 -20.46 10.12 4.72
C LEU A 426 -18.99 10.53 4.85
N GLY A 427 -18.18 10.12 3.87
CA GLY A 427 -16.82 10.61 3.67
C GLY A 427 -16.78 11.66 2.56
N TYR A 428 -16.02 12.74 2.76
CA TYR A 428 -15.85 13.80 1.77
C TYR A 428 -14.56 13.57 0.97
N VAL A 429 -14.65 13.69 -0.34
CA VAL A 429 -13.51 13.61 -1.25
C VAL A 429 -12.88 14.98 -1.34
N ARG A 430 -11.58 15.08 -1.03
CA ARG A 430 -10.85 16.35 -1.08
C ARG A 430 -10.88 16.93 -2.50
N GLU A 431 -11.01 18.25 -2.58
CA GLU A 431 -10.84 18.95 -3.85
C GLU A 431 -9.36 18.97 -4.27
N SER A 432 -9.14 18.97 -5.58
CA SER A 432 -7.79 19.12 -6.12
C SER A 432 -7.23 20.50 -5.78
N SER A 433 -5.93 20.56 -5.48
CA SER A 433 -5.20 21.79 -5.19
C SER A 433 -3.83 21.78 -5.86
N ASP A 434 -3.15 22.93 -5.86
CA ASP A 434 -1.78 23.06 -6.37
C ASP A 434 -0.78 22.05 -5.76
N LYS A 435 -1.07 21.56 -4.56
CA LYS A 435 -0.23 20.58 -3.84
C LYS A 435 -0.59 19.13 -4.17
N GLN A 436 -1.84 18.85 -4.48
CA GLN A 436 -2.34 17.49 -4.61
C GLN A 436 -3.50 17.43 -5.61
N TYR A 437 -3.33 16.61 -6.64
CA TYR A 437 -4.42 16.19 -7.51
C TYR A 437 -5.23 15.08 -6.84
N VAL A 438 -6.54 15.17 -6.90
CA VAL A 438 -7.49 14.16 -6.42
C VAL A 438 -8.36 13.75 -7.60
N PRO A 439 -8.39 12.46 -7.98
CA PRO A 439 -9.24 11.99 -9.08
C PRO A 439 -10.71 12.03 -8.70
N ASP A 440 -11.58 12.12 -9.70
CA ASP A 440 -13.03 11.98 -9.50
C ASP A 440 -13.35 10.60 -8.91
N VAL A 441 -14.25 10.59 -7.92
CA VAL A 441 -14.70 9.36 -7.25
C VAL A 441 -16.20 9.20 -7.47
N TYR A 442 -16.56 8.14 -8.18
CA TYR A 442 -17.94 7.75 -8.45
C TYR A 442 -18.32 6.52 -7.61
N TYR A 443 -19.61 6.35 -7.34
CA TYR A 443 -20.14 5.11 -6.78
C TYR A 443 -21.48 4.79 -7.45
N LYS A 444 -21.83 3.51 -7.51
CA LYS A 444 -23.11 3.08 -8.08
C LYS A 444 -24.21 3.25 -7.04
N VAL A 445 -25.24 3.99 -7.40
CA VAL A 445 -26.51 4.03 -6.65
C VAL A 445 -27.44 3.04 -7.33
N SER A 446 -27.95 2.07 -6.59
CA SER A 446 -29.11 1.29 -7.06
C SER A 446 -30.28 2.25 -7.17
N ALA A 447 -30.84 2.43 -8.36
CA ALA A 447 -32.13 3.12 -8.49
C ALA A 447 -33.14 2.33 -7.63
N PHE A 448 -33.65 2.98 -6.59
CA PHE A 448 -34.63 2.39 -5.67
C PHE A 448 -35.97 2.18 -6.36
#